data_AF-A0A519GU46-F1
#
_entry.id   AF-A0A519GU46-F1
#
_cell.length_a   1.000
_cell.length_b   1.000
_cell.length_c   1.000
_cell.angle_alpha   90.00
_cell.angle_beta   90.00
_cell.angle_gamma   90.00
#
_symmetry.space_group_name_H-M   'P 1'
#
loop_
_entity.id
_entity.type
_entity.pdbx_description
1 polymer ?
#
loop_
_entity_poly.entity_id
_entity_poly.type
_entity_poly.pdbx_seq_one_letter_code
_entity_poly.pdbx_strand_id
1 'polypeptide(L)'
;MGISHYIKEIGRGARGAKPLTREQSADLFGQVLDGAVTDLEIGGFCLAMRIKGETPEEMAGFLDATHARLTLFPAAGRALIVLPSYNGARKLPVLTPLLALLLAREGLPVLVHG
;
A
#
# COMPACT_ATOMS: atom_id res chain seq x y z
N MET A 1 16.50 0.71 15.24
CA MET A 1 17.31 -0.35 14.57
C MET A 1 16.85 -0.31 13.13
N GLY A 2 17.73 -0.04 12.16
CA GLY A 2 17.31 0.14 10.76
C GLY A 2 16.77 -1.15 10.13
N ILE A 3 16.35 -1.08 8.86
CA ILE A 3 15.68 -2.20 8.15
C ILE A 3 16.66 -3.08 7.36
N SER A 4 17.97 -2.88 7.54
CA SER A 4 19.03 -3.59 6.82
C SER A 4 18.94 -5.13 6.88
N HIS A 5 18.48 -5.70 8.00
CA HIS A 5 18.30 -7.15 8.15
C HIS A 5 17.16 -7.69 7.29
N TYR A 6 16.11 -6.89 7.06
CA TYR A 6 15.07 -7.24 6.11
C TYR A 6 15.58 -7.13 4.67
N ILE A 7 16.29 -6.05 4.34
CA ILE A 7 16.90 -5.85 3.01
C ILE A 7 17.82 -7.02 2.64
N LYS A 8 18.54 -7.58 3.62
CA LYS A 8 19.38 -8.78 3.42
C LYS A 8 18.59 -10.00 2.94
N GLU A 9 17.32 -10.14 3.34
CA GLU A 9 16.45 -11.25 2.92
C GLU A 9 15.78 -10.96 1.57
N ILE A 10 15.23 -9.76 1.38
CA ILE A 10 14.49 -9.40 0.16
C ILE A 10 15.39 -8.96 -1.01
N GLY A 11 16.63 -8.53 -0.75
CA GLY A 11 17.54 -7.90 -1.70
C GLY A 11 18.50 -8.83 -2.43
N ARG A 12 18.26 -10.15 -2.44
CA ARG A 12 19.16 -11.17 -3.03
C ARG A 12 18.87 -11.50 -4.50
N GLY A 13 18.14 -10.62 -5.20
CA GLY A 13 17.71 -10.79 -6.58
C GLY A 13 16.54 -11.77 -6.75
N ALA A 14 15.97 -11.82 -7.95
CA ALA A 14 14.68 -12.49 -8.22
C ALA A 14 14.60 -13.98 -7.82
N ARG A 15 15.73 -14.71 -7.80
CA ARG A 15 15.78 -16.14 -7.44
C ARG A 15 16.35 -16.44 -6.05
N GLY A 16 17.00 -15.45 -5.43
CA GLY A 16 17.69 -15.63 -4.15
C GLY A 16 16.99 -14.95 -2.98
N ALA A 17 16.06 -14.03 -3.27
CA ALA A 17 15.32 -13.31 -2.26
C ALA A 17 14.32 -14.21 -1.55
N LYS A 18 14.15 -13.99 -0.25
CA LYS A 18 13.22 -14.72 0.59
C LYS A 18 12.08 -13.81 1.04
N PRO A 19 10.86 -14.33 1.14
CA PRO A 19 9.75 -13.55 1.65
C PRO A 19 9.93 -13.27 3.14
N LEU A 20 9.42 -12.13 3.58
CA LEU A 20 9.26 -11.82 5.00
C LEU A 20 7.94 -12.41 5.51
N THR A 21 7.85 -12.66 6.82
CA THR A 21 6.56 -12.97 7.44
C THR A 21 5.66 -11.73 7.47
N ARG A 22 4.35 -11.92 7.68
CA ARG A 22 3.40 -10.81 7.82
C ARG A 22 3.82 -9.82 8.90
N GLU A 23 4.27 -10.32 10.05
CA GLU A 23 4.73 -9.50 11.19
C GLU A 23 6.01 -8.73 10.85
N GLN A 24 6.96 -9.37 10.18
CA GLN A 24 8.19 -8.73 9.72
C GLN A 24 7.91 -7.64 8.69
N SER A 25 6.98 -7.88 7.77
CA SER A 25 6.55 -6.89 6.79
C SER A 25 5.83 -5.72 7.43
N ALA A 26 4.99 -5.97 8.45
CA ALA A 26 4.33 -4.91 9.20
C ALA A 26 5.34 -4.05 9.98
N ASP A 27 6.33 -4.67 10.62
CA ASP A 27 7.40 -3.93 11.30
C ASP A 27 8.22 -3.08 10.31
N LEU A 28 8.73 -3.70 9.24
CA LEU A 28 9.51 -3.02 8.20
C LEU A 28 8.76 -1.81 7.65
N PHE A 29 7.53 -2.03 7.17
CA PHE A 29 6.78 -0.99 6.48
C PHE A 29 6.29 0.08 7.47
N GLY A 30 6.06 -0.29 8.73
CA GLY A 30 5.78 0.68 9.79
C GLY A 30 6.94 1.66 9.98
N GLN A 31 8.18 1.16 10.05
CA GLN A 31 9.36 2.02 10.15
C GLN A 31 9.55 2.93 8.92
N VAL A 32 9.21 2.43 7.73
CA VAL A 32 9.21 3.24 6.50
C VAL A 32 8.18 4.36 6.58
N LEU A 33 6.94 4.05 6.95
CA LEU A 33 5.85 5.02 7.05
C LEU A 33 6.08 6.06 8.15
N ASP A 34 6.76 5.69 9.24
CA ASP A 34 7.09 6.61 10.34
C ASP A 34 8.32 7.51 10.05
N GLY A 35 8.97 7.33 8.90
CA GLY A 35 10.19 8.07 8.56
C GLY A 35 11.38 7.72 9.45
N ALA A 36 11.40 6.51 10.04
CA ALA A 36 12.43 6.07 10.97
C ALA A 36 13.66 5.41 10.28
N VAL A 37 13.67 5.37 8.95
CA VAL A 37 14.69 4.72 8.13
C VAL A 37 15.39 5.74 7.22
N THR A 38 16.62 5.43 6.81
CA THR A 38 17.40 6.33 5.94
C THR A 38 16.95 6.25 4.48
N ASP A 39 17.19 7.31 3.70
CA ASP A 39 16.91 7.33 2.25
C ASP A 39 17.58 6.16 1.49
N LEU A 40 18.78 5.77 1.94
CA LEU A 40 19.51 4.63 1.38
C LEU A 40 18.76 3.31 1.61
N GLU A 41 18.23 3.12 2.82
CA GLU A 41 17.43 1.94 3.15
C GLU A 41 16.09 1.93 2.41
N ILE A 42 15.42 3.09 2.29
CA ILE A 42 14.19 3.23 1.50
C ILE A 42 14.44 2.84 0.04
N GLY A 43 15.50 3.39 -0.57
CA GLY A 43 15.87 3.05 -1.95
C GLY A 43 16.17 1.57 -2.13
N GLY A 44 16.90 0.97 -1.18
CA GLY A 44 17.18 -0.47 -1.15
C GLY A 44 15.93 -1.33 -1.07
N PHE A 45 15.00 -0.98 -0.17
CA PHE A 45 13.71 -1.64 -0.03
C PHE A 45 12.89 -1.54 -1.32
N CYS A 46 12.72 -0.33 -1.88
CA CYS A 46 11.93 -0.13 -3.10
C CYS A 46 12.47 -0.93 -4.29
N LEU A 47 13.80 -0.96 -4.49
CA LEU A 47 14.41 -1.74 -5.57
C LEU A 47 14.29 -3.24 -5.34
N ALA A 48 14.49 -3.71 -4.11
CA ALA A 48 14.32 -5.12 -3.76
C ALA A 48 12.89 -5.59 -4.06
N MET A 49 11.87 -4.86 -3.60
CA MET A 49 10.47 -5.22 -3.87
C MET A 49 10.11 -5.11 -5.34
N ARG A 50 10.61 -4.11 -6.06
CA ARG A 50 10.38 -3.97 -7.52
C ARG A 50 10.90 -5.18 -8.31
N ILE A 51 12.03 -5.75 -7.91
CA ILE A 51 12.67 -6.88 -8.60
C ILE A 51 12.07 -8.22 -8.14
N LYS A 52 11.82 -8.37 -6.83
CA LYS A 52 11.32 -9.61 -6.21
C LYS A 52 9.82 -9.81 -6.45
N GLY A 53 9.04 -8.72 -6.37
CA GLY A 53 7.59 -8.75 -6.18
C GLY A 53 7.21 -9.07 -4.73
N GLU A 54 6.06 -8.55 -4.30
CA GLU A 54 5.44 -8.82 -3.00
C GLU A 54 4.72 -10.18 -2.99
N THR A 55 4.80 -10.92 -1.87
CA THR A 55 3.91 -12.06 -1.60
C THR A 55 2.61 -11.60 -0.93
N PRO A 56 1.55 -12.42 -0.92
CA PRO A 56 0.31 -12.11 -0.20
C PRO A 56 0.52 -11.81 1.29
N GLU A 57 1.42 -12.54 1.96
CA GLU A 57 1.75 -12.35 3.37
C GLU A 57 2.47 -11.02 3.60
N GLU A 58 3.40 -10.66 2.71
CA GLU A 58 4.09 -9.37 2.79
C GLU A 58 3.12 -8.22 2.57
N MET A 59 2.24 -8.34 1.57
CA MET A 59 1.17 -7.36 1.30
C MET A 59 0.23 -7.20 2.50
N ALA A 60 -0.16 -8.31 3.15
CA ALA A 60 -0.98 -8.26 4.35
C ALA A 60 -0.27 -7.51 5.50
N GLY A 61 1.04 -7.73 5.67
CA GLY A 61 1.84 -7.02 6.67
C GLY A 61 1.97 -5.53 6.37
N PHE A 62 2.21 -5.17 5.11
CA PHE A 62 2.23 -3.76 4.69
C PHE A 62 0.87 -3.10 4.92
N LEU A 63 -0.22 -3.83 4.69
CA LEU A 63 -1.57 -3.35 4.98
C LEU A 63 -1.79 -3.16 6.47
N ASP A 64 -1.33 -4.07 7.33
CA ASP A 64 -1.45 -3.91 8.80
C ASP A 64 -0.72 -2.65 9.27
N ALA A 65 0.51 -2.41 8.79
CA ALA A 65 1.27 -1.22 9.09
C ALA A 65 0.58 0.06 8.60
N THR A 66 0.00 0.01 7.40
CA THR A 66 -0.75 1.12 6.82
C THR A 66 -2.00 1.41 7.64
N HIS A 67 -2.81 0.37 7.91
CA HIS A 67 -4.06 0.47 8.68
C HIS A 67 -3.85 1.06 10.08
N ALA A 68 -2.75 0.70 10.75
CA ALA A 68 -2.40 1.28 12.04
C ALA A 68 -2.16 2.81 12.00
N ARG A 69 -1.89 3.36 10.81
CA ARG A 69 -1.57 4.78 10.56
C ARG A 69 -2.64 5.51 9.75
N LEU A 70 -3.70 4.82 9.30
CA LEU A 70 -4.76 5.46 8.55
C LEU A 70 -5.62 6.35 9.45
N THR A 71 -5.92 7.55 8.97
CA THR A 71 -7.01 8.35 9.54
C THR A 71 -8.33 7.71 9.15
N LEU A 72 -8.99 7.08 10.13
CA LEU A 72 -10.26 6.41 9.91
C LEU A 72 -11.40 7.42 9.81
N PHE A 73 -12.29 7.21 8.84
CA PHE A 73 -13.56 7.93 8.77
C PHE A 73 -14.60 7.28 9.70
N PRO A 74 -15.48 8.06 10.33
CA PRO A 74 -16.56 7.52 11.14
C PRO A 74 -17.43 6.54 10.33
N ALA A 75 -17.80 5.42 10.95
CA ALA A 75 -18.74 4.50 10.34
C ALA A 75 -20.09 5.19 10.13
N ALA A 76 -20.59 5.17 8.89
CA ALA A 76 -21.95 5.61 8.58
C ALA A 76 -22.94 4.46 8.80
N GLY A 77 -24.23 4.78 8.97
CA GLY A 77 -25.31 3.79 9.04
C GLY A 77 -25.59 3.06 7.72
N ARG A 78 -24.80 3.31 6.66
CA ARG A 78 -24.90 2.70 5.34
C ARG A 78 -23.51 2.31 4.87
N ALA A 79 -23.42 1.22 4.09
CA ALA A 79 -22.16 0.77 3.52
C ALA A 79 -21.55 1.83 2.60
N LEU A 80 -20.28 2.16 2.83
CA LEU A 80 -19.49 3.12 2.05
C LEU A 80 -18.84 2.44 0.84
N ILE A 81 -19.01 3.03 -0.34
CA ILE A 81 -18.26 2.61 -1.53
C ILE A 81 -16.95 3.38 -1.59
N VAL A 82 -15.82 2.67 -1.47
CA VAL A 82 -14.48 3.26 -1.53
C VAL A 82 -13.87 3.00 -2.91
N LEU A 83 -13.52 4.08 -3.61
CA LEU A 83 -12.94 4.06 -4.95
C LEU A 83 -11.50 4.60 -4.92
N PRO A 84 -10.47 3.73 -4.89
CA PRO A 84 -9.08 4.15 -5.03
C PRO A 84 -8.76 4.59 -6.48
N SER A 85 -7.96 5.65 -6.65
CA SER A 85 -7.65 6.24 -7.95
C SER A 85 -6.21 6.78 -8.04
N TYR A 86 -5.22 5.91 -7.88
CA TYR A 86 -3.78 6.26 -7.95
C TYR A 86 -3.17 6.14 -9.36
N ASN A 87 -4.02 6.07 -10.39
CA ASN A 87 -3.64 6.05 -11.80
C ASN A 87 -4.53 7.03 -12.57
N GLY A 88 -4.30 7.17 -13.88
CA GLY A 88 -5.04 8.13 -14.70
C GLY A 88 -5.08 7.80 -16.19
N ALA A 89 -5.61 8.74 -16.97
CA ALA A 89 -5.80 8.62 -18.41
C ALA A 89 -4.43 8.58 -19.08
N ARG A 90 -4.18 7.58 -19.92
CA ARG A 90 -3.04 7.59 -20.84
C ARG A 90 -3.45 7.73 -22.29
N LYS A 91 -4.47 6.98 -22.71
CA LYS A 91 -5.00 6.97 -24.08
C LYS A 91 -6.53 7.00 -24.16
N LEU A 92 -7.20 6.82 -23.03
CA LEU A 92 -8.65 6.80 -22.89
C LEU A 92 -9.07 7.70 -21.72
N PRO A 93 -10.29 8.25 -21.72
CA PRO A 93 -10.80 9.05 -20.62
C PRO A 93 -10.81 8.27 -19.30
N VAL A 94 -10.51 8.96 -18.20
CA VAL A 94 -10.72 8.42 -16.84
C VAL A 94 -12.18 8.57 -16.48
N LEU A 95 -12.86 7.45 -16.28
CA LEU A 95 -14.29 7.42 -15.94
C LEU A 95 -14.55 7.27 -14.43
N THR A 96 -13.52 7.22 -13.59
CA THR A 96 -13.67 7.12 -12.13
C THR A 96 -14.53 8.25 -11.55
N PRO A 97 -14.37 9.53 -11.94
CA PRO A 97 -15.26 10.61 -11.47
C PRO A 97 -16.71 10.41 -11.93
N LEU A 98 -16.93 9.96 -13.16
CA LEU A 98 -18.27 9.68 -13.68
C LEU A 98 -18.94 8.56 -12.87
N LEU A 99 -18.24 7.46 -12.62
CA LEU A 99 -18.73 6.36 -11.78
C LEU A 99 -19.10 6.85 -10.38
N ALA A 100 -18.22 7.63 -9.73
CA ALA A 100 -18.47 8.16 -8.40
C ALA A 100 -19.73 9.04 -8.34
N LEU A 101 -19.90 9.91 -9.33
CA LEU A 101 -21.08 10.78 -9.43
C LEU A 101 -22.36 10.02 -9.73
N LEU A 102 -22.31 8.97 -10.55
CA LEU A 102 -23.47 8.12 -10.81
C LEU A 102 -23.90 7.35 -9.55
N LEU A 103 -22.95 6.79 -8.79
CA LEU A 103 -23.24 6.12 -7.52
C LEU A 103 -23.81 7.09 -6.47
N ALA A 104 -23.25 8.30 -6.38
CA ALA A 104 -23.77 9.35 -5.50
C ALA A 104 -25.19 9.79 -5.91
N ARG A 105 -25.50 9.84 -7.21
CA ARG A 105 -26.86 10.11 -7.72
C ARG A 105 -27.88 9.03 -7.33
N GLU A 106 -27.45 7.78 -7.19
CA GLU A 106 -28.26 6.69 -6.64
C GLU A 106 -28.40 6.75 -5.10
N GLY A 107 -27.88 7.82 -4.46
CA GLY A 107 -27.96 8.03 -3.02
C GLY A 107 -27.03 7.14 -2.20
N LEU A 108 -26.01 6.53 -2.84
CA LEU A 108 -25.01 5.73 -2.17
C LEU A 108 -23.88 6.63 -1.64
N PRO A 109 -23.38 6.40 -0.42
CA PRO A 109 -22.20 7.12 0.06
C PRO A 109 -20.96 6.63 -0.69
N VAL A 110 -20.19 7.57 -1.25
CA VAL A 110 -18.99 7.29 -2.06
C VAL A 110 -17.81 8.08 -1.50
N LEU A 111 -16.68 7.40 -1.28
CA LEU A 111 -15.39 7.99 -0.98
C LEU A 111 -14.44 7.71 -2.14
N VAL A 112 -13.98 8.76 -2.80
CA VAL A 112 -12.89 8.66 -3.78
C VAL A 112 -11.59 9.11 -3.10
N HIS A 113 -10.52 8.35 -3.26
CA HIS A 113 -9.18 8.75 -2.81
C HIS A 113 -8.14 8.37 -3.87
N GLY A 114 -7.12 9.19 -4.04
CA GLY A 114 -6.10 9.01 -5.09
C GLY A 114 -5.09 10.14 -5.08
#